data_AF-A0A2H9Q745-F1
#
_entry.id   AF-A0A2H9Q745-F1
#
_cell.length_a   1.000
_cell.length_b   1.000
_cell.length_c   1.000
_cell.angle_alpha   90.00
_cell.angle_beta   90.00
_cell.angle_gamma   90.00
#
_symmetry.space_group_name_H-M   'P 1'
#
loop_
_entity.id
_entity.type
_entity.pdbx_description
1 polymer ?
#
loop_
_entity_poly.entity_id
_entity_poly.type
_entity_poly.pdbx_seq_one_letter_code
_entity_poly.pdbx_strand_id
1 'polypeptide(L)' 'MAVEDYVKAAQIGASVRSVAEDAVKPGAKLLDVAMEVENEIKSDGGEFAFPVNISINEI' A
#
# COMPACT_ATOMS: atom_id res chain seq x y z
N MET A 1 -17.38 -5.23 12.78
CA MET A 1 -16.90 -4.60 11.53
C MET A 1 -18.08 -4.56 10.59
N ALA A 2 -18.49 -3.38 10.16
CA ALA A 2 -19.63 -3.25 9.26
C ALA A 2 -19.19 -3.59 7.82
N VAL A 3 -20.14 -3.96 6.95
CA VAL A 3 -19.82 -4.27 5.54
C VAL A 3 -19.22 -3.04 4.86
N GLU A 4 -19.67 -1.84 5.24
CA GLU A 4 -19.17 -0.56 4.75
C GLU A 4 -17.69 -0.36 5.06
N ASP A 5 -17.23 -0.75 6.26
CA ASP A 5 -15.81 -0.64 6.64
C ASP A 5 -14.93 -1.51 5.75
N TYR A 6 -15.39 -2.73 5.42
CA TYR A 6 -14.70 -3.64 4.51
C TYR A 6 -14.63 -3.08 3.09
N VAL A 7 -15.73 -2.49 2.60
CA VAL A 7 -15.77 -1.87 1.27
C VAL A 7 -14.81 -0.68 1.21
N LYS A 8 -14.79 0.17 2.24
CA LYS A 8 -13.87 1.30 2.32
C LYS A 8 -12.41 0.84 2.35
N ALA A 9 -12.08 -0.17 3.16
CA ALA A 9 -10.73 -0.72 3.21
C ALA A 9 -10.30 -1.30 1.85
N ALA A 10 -11.20 -1.97 1.12
CA ALA A 10 -10.93 -2.49 -0.22
C ALA A 10 -10.68 -1.37 -1.25
N GLN A 11 -11.41 -0.26 -1.17
CA GLN A 11 -11.20 0.91 -2.04
C GLN A 11 -9.82 1.53 -1.81
N ILE A 12 -9.41 1.71 -0.55
CA ILE A 12 -8.07 2.19 -0.19
C ILE A 12 -7.01 1.22 -0.73
N GLY A 13 -7.19 -0.09 -0.50
CA GLY A 13 -6.27 -1.11 -1.04
C GLY A 13 -6.13 -1.07 -2.57
N ALA A 14 -7.18 -0.70 -3.30
CA ALA A 14 -7.12 -0.53 -4.75
C ALA A 14 -6.36 0.75 -5.17
N SER A 15 -6.52 1.87 -4.45
CA SER A 15 -5.75 3.11 -4.69
C SER A 15 -4.26 2.85 -4.50
N VAL A 16 -3.93 2.27 -3.35
CA VAL A 16 -2.58 1.95 -2.91
C VAL A 16 -1.85 1.01 -3.87
N ARG A 17 -2.56 0.05 -4.49
CA ARG A 17 -1.98 -0.81 -5.53
C ARG A 17 -1.51 -0.01 -6.75
N SER A 18 -2.28 0.99 -7.16
CA SER A 18 -1.92 1.83 -8.32
C SER A 18 -0.67 2.67 -8.02
N VAL A 19 -0.58 3.24 -6.81
CA VAL A 19 0.62 3.96 -6.34
C VAL A 19 1.84 3.04 -6.29
N ALA A 20 1.68 1.80 -5.80
CA ALA A 20 2.77 0.83 -5.79
C ALA A 20 3.27 0.48 -7.20
N GLU A 21 2.38 0.32 -8.18
CA GLU A 21 2.74 0.04 -9.57
C GLU A 21 3.60 1.17 -10.19
N ASP A 22 3.31 2.43 -9.88
CA ASP A 22 4.08 3.59 -10.36
C ASP A 22 5.42 3.78 -9.62
N ALA A 23 5.47 3.44 -8.32
CA ALA A 23 6.66 3.56 -7.49
C ALA A 23 7.70 2.47 -7.78
N VAL A 24 7.26 1.26 -8.13
CA VAL A 24 8.15 0.11 -8.38
C VAL A 24 8.79 0.21 -9.76
N LYS A 25 10.04 0.69 -9.76
CA LYS A 25 10.87 0.81 -10.97
C LYS A 25 12.31 0.36 -10.70
N PRO A 26 13.07 -0.06 -11.74
CA PRO A 26 14.47 -0.42 -11.58
C PRO A 26 15.27 0.70 -10.87
N GLY A 27 15.98 0.34 -9.79
CA GLY A 27 16.77 1.27 -8.99
C GLY A 27 15.99 2.02 -7.91
N ALA A 28 14.67 1.83 -7.76
CA ALA A 28 13.92 2.37 -6.63
C ALA A 28 14.42 1.75 -5.31
N LYS A 29 14.50 2.58 -4.26
CA LYS A 29 14.76 2.08 -2.91
C LYS A 29 13.49 1.46 -2.36
N LEU A 30 13.59 0.25 -1.83
CA LEU A 30 12.45 -0.46 -1.24
C LEU A 30 11.78 0.34 -0.11
N LEU A 31 12.59 1.06 0.68
CA LEU A 31 12.06 1.91 1.75
C LEU A 31 11.21 3.05 1.19
N ASP A 32 11.60 3.65 0.07
CA ASP A 32 10.85 4.74 -0.55
C ASP A 32 9.51 4.21 -1.07
N VAL A 33 9.52 3.03 -1.72
CA VAL A 33 8.29 2.34 -2.16
C VAL A 33 7.37 2.04 -0.97
N ALA A 34 7.90 1.48 0.12
CA ALA A 34 7.09 1.18 1.31
C ALA A 34 6.48 2.46 1.92
N MET A 35 7.27 3.53 2.05
CA MET A 35 6.78 4.81 2.57
C MET A 35 5.72 5.43 1.67
N GLU A 36 5.86 5.37 0.34
CA GLU A 36 4.89 5.92 -0.61
C GLU A 36 3.54 5.21 -0.49
N VAL A 37 3.55 3.88 -0.43
CA VAL A 37 2.37 3.03 -0.23
C VAL A 37 1.73 3.27 1.15
N GLU A 38 2.51 3.32 2.22
CA GLU A 38 2.01 3.56 3.59
C GLU A 38 1.45 4.97 3.77
N ASN A 39 2.06 5.97 3.13
CA ASN A 39 1.56 7.35 3.13
C ASN A 39 0.21 7.46 2.40
N GLU A 40 0.03 6.76 1.27
CA GLU A 40 -1.25 6.72 0.55
C GLU A 40 -2.37 6.12 1.41
N ILE A 41 -2.11 5.01 2.12
CA ILE A 41 -3.07 4.42 3.05
C ILE A 41 -3.52 5.45 4.09
N LYS A 42 -2.57 6.21 4.66
CA LYS A 42 -2.83 7.22 5.67
C LYS A 42 -3.55 8.45 5.11
N SER A 43 -3.20 8.91 3.91
CA SER A 43 -3.87 10.06 3.27
C SER A 43 -5.32 9.76 2.94
N ASP A 44 -5.63 8.52 2.59
CA ASP A 44 -7.00 8.04 2.34
C ASP A 44 -7.80 7.77 3.62
N GLY A 45 -7.21 8.05 4.79
CA GLY A 45 -7.83 7.88 6.11
C GLY A 45 -7.95 6.42 6.54
N GLY A 46 -7.11 5.55 5.98
CA GLY A 46 -6.95 4.17 6.39
C GLY A 46 -5.93 3.99 7.52
N GLU A 47 -5.90 2.77 8.06
CA GLU A 47 -4.90 2.31 9.01
C GLU A 47 -4.24 1.02 8.51
N PHE A 48 -3.03 0.75 8.98
CA PHE A 48 -2.29 -0.43 8.54
C PHE A 48 -2.89 -1.69 9.15
N ALA A 49 -3.37 -2.61 8.30
CA ALA A 49 -3.68 -3.96 8.73
C ALA A 49 -2.39 -4.73 9.10
N PHE A 50 -1.29 -4.42 8.40
CA PHE A 50 0.06 -4.90 8.58
C PHE A 50 1.03 -3.95 7.85
N PRO A 51 2.34 -3.93 8.18
CA PRO A 51 3.33 -3.15 7.44
C PRO A 51 3.42 -3.56 5.97
N VAL A 52 3.74 -2.66 5.04
CA VAL A 52 3.84 -3.05 3.62
C VAL A 52 4.97 -4.06 3.41
N ASN A 53 4.64 -5.16 2.76
CA ASN A 53 5.58 -6.24 2.47
C ASN A 53 6.07 -6.09 1.02
N ILE A 54 7.39 -6.11 0.83
CA ILE A 54 8.04 -6.13 -0.49
C ILE A 54 8.97 -7.33 -0.55
N SER A 55 8.45 -8.46 -1.02
CA SER A 55 9.21 -9.71 -1.21
C SER A 55 9.85 -9.73 -2.59
N ILE A 56 11.10 -10.17 -2.68
CA ILE A 56 11.90 -10.17 -3.90
C ILE A 56 12.46 -11.57 -4.12
N ASN A 57 11.85 -12.31 -5.05
CA ASN A 57 12.23 -13.68 -5.37
C ASN A 57 12.24 -14.58 -4.11
N GLU A 58 13.39 -15.11 -3.73
CA GLU A 58 13.61 -15.93 -2.53
C GLU A 58 13.88 -15.13 -1.24
N ILE A 59 13.74 -13.80 -1.29
CA ILE A 59 13.96 -12.86 -0.17
C ILE A 59 12.62 -12.25 0.28
#